data_AF-A0AAW9KWI0-F1
#
_entry.id   AF-A0AAW9KWI0-F1
#
_cell.length_a   1.000
_cell.length_b   1.000
_cell.length_c   1.000
_cell.angle_alpha   90.00
_cell.angle_beta   90.00
_cell.angle_gamma   90.00
#
_symmetry.space_group_name_H-M   'P 1'
#
loop_
_entity.id
_entity.type
_entity.pdbx_description
1 polymer ?
#
loop_
_entity_poly.entity_id
_entity_poly.type
_entity_poly.pdbx_seq_one_letter_code
_entity_poly.pdbx_strand_id
1 'polypeptide(L)'
;MTRRTDRKRWLQTFVAGLHAGRTTLGPWSGNPVPKAWTHVTKVDPEGSKRLPLLYPLYLQFTDAVSVGGSSDVTAANSEETFELLDVVATPAFHEPSEARHVTDQTRKSAAFLAVPEVLNGDSDALVGTLGEAVEYLRDEMIPELLREKLPWPLRGRLVDPMTDFLTTMLLSQAVFEAYIIQNPDSAAARRGV
;
A
#
# COMPACT_ATOMS: atom_id res chain seq x y z
N MET A 1 2.50 -24.36 -24.80
CA MET A 1 1.65 -23.15 -24.98
C MET A 1 1.88 -22.17 -23.82
N THR A 2 3.14 -21.90 -23.49
CA THR A 2 3.57 -21.38 -22.16
C THR A 2 4.61 -20.25 -22.24
N ARG A 3 5.08 -19.87 -23.44
CA ARG A 3 6.09 -18.80 -23.63
C ARG A 3 5.49 -17.39 -23.83
N ARG A 4 4.18 -17.27 -24.05
CA ARG A 4 3.52 -15.98 -24.38
C ARG A 4 3.04 -15.20 -23.15
N THR A 5 2.78 -15.89 -22.03
CA THR A 5 2.31 -15.31 -20.76
C THR A 5 3.44 -14.63 -19.99
N ASP A 6 4.62 -15.25 -19.91
CA ASP A 6 5.80 -14.67 -19.23
C ASP A 6 6.25 -13.32 -19.81
N ARG A 7 6.13 -13.16 -21.13
CA ARG A 7 6.54 -11.95 -21.83
C ARG A 7 5.64 -10.76 -21.54
N LYS A 8 4.34 -10.99 -21.30
CA LYS A 8 3.39 -9.92 -20.94
C LYS A 8 3.64 -9.45 -19.51
N ARG A 9 3.90 -10.38 -18.59
CA ARG A 9 4.26 -10.09 -17.20
C ARG A 9 5.55 -9.27 -17.12
N TRP A 10 6.58 -9.64 -17.89
CA TRP A 10 7.81 -8.86 -17.99
C TRP A 10 7.60 -7.44 -18.54
N LEU A 11 6.76 -7.28 -19.58
CA LEU A 11 6.43 -5.97 -20.13
C LEU A 11 5.63 -5.12 -19.15
N GLN A 12 4.69 -5.70 -18.40
CA GLN A 12 3.93 -5.01 -17.36
C GLN A 12 4.81 -4.60 -16.18
N THR A 13 5.68 -5.48 -15.69
CA THR A 13 6.66 -5.14 -14.63
C THR A 13 7.66 -4.09 -15.10
N PHE A 14 8.07 -4.12 -16.37
CA PHE A 14 9.00 -3.13 -16.93
C PHE A 14 8.34 -1.76 -17.16
N VAL A 15 7.07 -1.73 -17.59
CA VAL A 15 6.28 -0.50 -17.74
C VAL A 15 5.89 0.08 -16.38
N ALA A 16 5.49 -0.75 -15.42
CA ALA A 16 5.24 -0.34 -14.04
C ALA A 16 6.53 0.18 -13.37
N GLY A 17 7.67 -0.50 -13.59
CA GLY A 17 8.99 -0.05 -13.15
C GLY A 17 9.46 1.24 -13.83
N LEU A 18 9.10 1.47 -15.09
CA LEU A 18 9.37 2.73 -15.80
C LEU A 18 8.42 3.86 -15.36
N HIS A 19 7.19 3.58 -14.93
CA HIS A 19 6.31 4.59 -14.37
C HIS A 19 6.69 4.95 -12.94
N ALA A 20 6.97 3.96 -12.08
CA ALA A 20 7.55 4.20 -10.76
C ALA A 20 8.92 4.90 -10.83
N GLY A 21 9.72 4.55 -11.85
CA GLY A 21 11.04 5.13 -12.13
C GLY A 21 11.02 6.55 -12.72
N ARG A 22 9.99 6.92 -13.50
CA ARG A 22 9.85 8.28 -14.06
C ARG A 22 9.34 9.30 -13.04
N THR A 23 8.61 8.87 -12.00
CA THR A 23 8.26 9.76 -10.88
C THR A 23 9.39 9.89 -9.85
N THR A 24 10.41 9.03 -9.87
CA THR A 24 11.54 9.10 -8.92
C THR A 24 12.75 9.91 -9.41
N LEU A 25 12.83 10.32 -10.67
CA LEU A 25 14.00 11.06 -11.20
C LEU A 25 13.62 12.35 -11.95
N GLY A 26 13.15 13.32 -11.17
CA GLY A 26 13.21 14.76 -11.44
C GLY A 26 13.40 15.48 -10.09
N PRO A 27 14.18 16.57 -9.99
CA PRO A 27 14.94 16.84 -8.76
C PRO A 27 14.16 17.35 -7.53
N TRP A 28 12.82 17.47 -7.58
CA TRP A 28 12.06 18.14 -6.50
C TRP A 28 10.62 17.61 -6.32
N SER A 29 10.43 16.29 -6.35
CA SER A 29 9.18 15.68 -5.89
C SER A 29 9.46 14.32 -5.28
N GLY A 30 9.66 14.27 -3.96
CA GLY A 30 9.61 13.01 -3.21
C GLY A 30 8.18 12.45 -3.08
N ASN A 31 7.17 13.17 -3.59
CA ASN A 31 5.79 12.72 -3.57
C ASN A 31 5.54 11.79 -4.77
N PRO A 32 5.21 10.50 -4.55
CA PRO A 32 4.89 9.56 -5.61
C PRO A 32 3.53 9.83 -6.27
N VAL A 33 2.69 10.71 -5.71
CA VAL A 33 1.39 11.12 -6.26
C VAL A 33 1.60 12.11 -7.42
N PRO A 34 1.27 11.73 -8.67
CA PRO A 34 1.33 12.62 -9.81
C PRO A 34 0.36 13.80 -9.68
N LYS A 35 0.85 15.02 -9.91
CA LYS A 35 0.05 16.25 -9.90
C LYS A 35 -1.08 16.29 -10.94
N ALA A 36 -1.01 15.41 -11.94
CA ALA A 36 -2.02 15.29 -12.99
C ALA A 36 -3.21 14.42 -12.57
N TRP A 37 -3.13 13.70 -11.45
CA TRP A 37 -4.27 12.95 -10.93
C TRP A 37 -5.38 13.91 -10.52
N THR A 38 -6.58 13.64 -11.04
CA THR A 38 -7.80 14.41 -10.79
C THR A 38 -8.91 13.53 -10.22
N HIS A 39 -8.83 12.22 -10.42
CA HIS A 39 -9.79 11.26 -9.91
C HIS A 39 -9.07 10.01 -9.36
N VAL A 40 -9.39 9.68 -8.12
CA VAL A 40 -9.01 8.40 -7.49
C VAL A 40 -10.29 7.63 -7.18
N THR A 41 -10.34 6.36 -7.53
CA THR A 41 -11.42 5.46 -7.12
C THR A 41 -10.98 4.65 -5.91
N LYS A 42 -11.74 4.74 -4.82
CA LYS A 42 -11.50 3.90 -3.63
C LYS A 42 -12.23 2.56 -3.77
N VAL A 43 -11.49 1.48 -3.61
CA VAL A 43 -11.97 0.10 -3.59
C VAL A 43 -11.78 -0.42 -2.18
N ASP A 44 -12.90 -0.74 -1.53
CA ASP A 44 -12.92 -1.29 -0.18
C ASP A 44 -12.86 -2.83 -0.27
N PRO A 45 -11.82 -3.50 0.30
CA PRO A 45 -11.67 -4.95 0.29
C PRO A 45 -12.77 -5.73 1.00
N GLU A 46 -13.58 -5.05 1.83
CA GLU A 46 -14.64 -5.69 2.60
C GLU A 46 -15.67 -6.40 1.68
N GLY A 47 -15.84 -7.71 1.86
CA GLY A 47 -16.73 -8.53 1.03
C GLY A 47 -18.21 -8.10 1.08
N SER A 48 -18.64 -7.45 2.17
CA SER A 48 -20.01 -6.94 2.33
C SER A 48 -20.38 -5.84 1.31
N LYS A 49 -19.37 -5.17 0.73
CA LYS A 49 -19.57 -4.13 -0.29
C LYS A 49 -20.12 -4.67 -1.60
N ARG A 50 -20.01 -5.99 -1.84
CA ARG A 50 -20.56 -6.69 -3.02
C ARG A 50 -20.23 -5.94 -4.31
N LEU A 51 -18.95 -5.67 -4.52
CA LEU A 51 -18.49 -4.96 -5.71
C LEU A 51 -18.99 -5.69 -6.98
N PRO A 52 -19.46 -4.95 -8.00
CA PRO A 52 -19.92 -5.57 -9.24
C PRO A 52 -18.83 -6.45 -9.85
N LEU A 53 -19.16 -7.63 -10.36
CA LEU A 53 -18.17 -8.58 -10.90
C LEU A 53 -17.19 -7.95 -11.91
N LEU A 54 -17.68 -7.00 -12.71
CA LEU A 54 -16.91 -6.30 -13.75
C LEU A 54 -16.42 -4.91 -13.32
N TYR A 55 -16.42 -4.58 -12.02
CA TYR A 55 -15.91 -3.30 -11.52
C TYR A 55 -14.49 -2.96 -12.02
N PRO A 56 -13.55 -3.92 -12.20
CA PRO A 56 -12.20 -3.59 -12.68
C PRO A 56 -12.20 -2.95 -14.07
N LEU A 57 -13.20 -3.24 -14.91
CA LEU A 57 -13.31 -2.62 -16.25
C LEU A 57 -13.61 -1.11 -16.16
N TYR A 58 -14.26 -0.65 -15.09
CA TYR A 58 -14.57 0.76 -14.92
C TYR A 58 -13.39 1.56 -14.35
N LEU A 59 -12.38 0.88 -13.79
CA LEU A 59 -11.18 1.52 -13.23
C LEU A 59 -10.24 2.09 -14.30
N GLN A 60 -10.51 1.85 -15.59
CA GLN A 60 -9.78 2.51 -16.68
C GLN A 60 -10.09 4.02 -16.79
N PHE A 61 -11.16 4.49 -16.13
CA PHE A 61 -11.59 5.89 -16.16
C PHE A 61 -11.12 6.72 -14.95
N THR A 62 -10.27 6.14 -14.10
CA THR A 62 -9.69 6.82 -12.94
C THR A 62 -8.18 6.92 -13.09
N ASP A 63 -7.57 7.90 -12.45
CA ASP A 63 -6.11 8.11 -12.53
C ASP A 63 -5.36 7.15 -11.60
N ALA A 64 -6.01 6.71 -10.52
CA ALA A 64 -5.50 5.74 -9.57
C ALA A 64 -6.60 5.02 -8.79
N VAL A 65 -6.25 3.89 -8.18
CA VAL A 65 -7.13 3.12 -7.31
C VAL A 65 -6.55 3.15 -5.89
N SER A 66 -7.29 3.66 -4.91
CA SER A 66 -6.96 3.46 -3.49
C SER A 66 -7.57 2.14 -3.04
N VAL A 67 -6.77 1.20 -2.59
CA VAL A 67 -7.24 -0.03 -1.94
C VAL A 67 -7.20 0.19 -0.44
N GLY A 68 -8.36 0.25 0.18
CA GLY A 68 -8.45 0.52 1.61
C GLY A 68 -9.89 0.62 2.07
N GLY A 69 -10.11 0.26 3.32
CA GLY A 69 -11.43 0.15 3.91
C GLY A 69 -11.40 0.44 5.40
N SER A 70 -12.59 0.49 5.98
CA SER A 70 -12.73 0.82 7.40
C SER A 70 -12.98 -0.43 8.26
N SER A 71 -13.94 -1.28 7.93
CA SER A 71 -14.33 -2.42 8.77
C SER A 71 -14.03 -3.71 8.06
N ASP A 72 -13.61 -4.75 8.80
CA ASP A 72 -13.47 -6.12 8.26
C ASP A 72 -12.51 -6.20 7.05
N VAL A 73 -11.55 -5.26 7.00
CA VAL A 73 -10.38 -5.37 6.14
C VAL A 73 -9.43 -6.36 6.80
N THR A 74 -8.81 -7.20 6.00
CA THR A 74 -7.83 -8.20 6.44
C THR A 74 -6.68 -8.20 5.44
N ALA A 75 -5.55 -8.80 5.84
CA ALA A 75 -4.46 -9.06 4.90
C ALA A 75 -4.94 -9.86 3.68
N ALA A 76 -5.75 -10.90 3.91
CA ALA A 76 -6.24 -11.79 2.85
C ALA A 76 -7.12 -11.06 1.83
N ASN A 77 -8.14 -10.32 2.28
CA ASN A 77 -9.03 -9.62 1.34
C ASN A 77 -8.33 -8.44 0.64
N SER A 78 -7.32 -7.84 1.27
CA SER A 78 -6.48 -6.82 0.64
C SER A 78 -5.63 -7.44 -0.49
N GLU A 79 -4.99 -8.58 -0.23
CA GLU A 79 -4.23 -9.33 -1.25
C GLU A 79 -5.11 -9.79 -2.41
N GLU A 80 -6.28 -10.35 -2.14
CA GLU A 80 -7.27 -10.74 -3.16
C GLU A 80 -7.72 -9.54 -4.00
N THR A 81 -7.94 -8.38 -3.37
CA THR A 81 -8.28 -7.14 -4.09
C THR A 81 -7.15 -6.72 -5.02
N PHE A 82 -5.90 -6.75 -4.55
CA PHE A 82 -4.74 -6.45 -5.41
C PHE A 82 -4.59 -7.44 -6.57
N GLU A 83 -4.85 -8.73 -6.35
CA GLU A 83 -4.84 -9.74 -7.42
C GLU A 83 -5.89 -9.45 -8.50
N LEU A 84 -7.10 -9.04 -8.10
CA LEU A 84 -8.15 -8.62 -9.04
C LEU A 84 -7.77 -7.37 -9.84
N LEU A 85 -6.95 -6.49 -9.27
CA LEU A 85 -6.50 -5.25 -9.91
C LEU A 85 -5.29 -5.45 -10.84
N ASP A 86 -4.57 -6.56 -10.78
CA ASP A 86 -3.37 -6.84 -11.61
C ASP A 86 -3.67 -6.84 -13.12
N VAL A 87 -4.94 -7.02 -13.50
CA VAL A 87 -5.40 -6.96 -14.90
C VAL A 87 -5.64 -5.54 -15.42
N VAL A 88 -5.64 -4.54 -14.53
CA VAL A 88 -5.92 -3.13 -14.85
C VAL A 88 -4.61 -2.38 -14.97
N ALA A 89 -4.47 -1.50 -15.98
CA ALA A 89 -3.26 -0.70 -16.16
C ALA A 89 -3.15 0.48 -15.18
N THR A 90 -4.28 0.87 -14.58
CA THR A 90 -4.38 1.97 -13.62
C THR A 90 -3.62 1.62 -12.34
N PRO A 91 -2.75 2.51 -11.82
CA PRO A 91 -1.98 2.22 -10.62
C PRO A 91 -2.89 2.08 -9.40
N ALA A 92 -2.70 1.01 -8.65
CA ALA A 92 -3.34 0.80 -7.36
C ALA A 92 -2.33 1.10 -6.23
N PHE A 93 -2.72 1.88 -5.23
CA PHE A 93 -1.95 2.11 -4.00
C PHE A 93 -2.72 1.58 -2.80
N HIS A 94 -2.01 1.29 -1.72
CA HIS A 94 -2.60 0.67 -0.53
C HIS A 94 -2.75 1.71 0.59
N GLU A 95 -3.97 1.83 1.11
CA GLU A 95 -4.33 2.67 2.24
C GLU A 95 -4.70 1.76 3.44
N PRO A 96 -3.69 1.24 4.17
CA PRO A 96 -3.93 0.34 5.29
C PRO A 96 -4.58 1.07 6.46
N SER A 97 -5.63 0.48 7.00
CA SER A 97 -6.23 0.89 8.27
C SER A 97 -5.58 0.29 9.52
N GLU A 98 -4.75 -0.75 9.35
CA GLU A 98 -4.01 -1.43 10.42
C GLU A 98 -2.65 -1.92 9.90
N ALA A 99 -1.66 -2.00 10.78
CA ALA A 99 -0.29 -2.43 10.44
C ALA A 99 -0.24 -3.78 9.71
N ARG A 100 -1.05 -4.75 10.18
CA ARG A 100 -1.06 -6.13 9.66
C ARG A 100 -1.70 -6.27 8.28
N HIS A 101 -2.34 -5.24 7.75
CA HIS A 101 -2.78 -5.22 6.35
C HIS A 101 -1.58 -5.09 5.39
N VAL A 102 -0.44 -4.59 5.88
CA VAL A 102 0.79 -4.52 5.11
C VAL A 102 1.48 -5.88 5.15
N THR A 103 1.52 -6.55 4.01
CA THR A 103 2.18 -7.83 3.79
C THR A 103 3.23 -7.67 2.70
N ASP A 104 4.10 -8.66 2.54
CA ASP A 104 5.04 -8.67 1.43
C ASP A 104 4.32 -8.65 0.07
N GLN A 105 3.14 -9.29 -0.02
CA GLN A 105 2.34 -9.34 -1.23
C GLN A 105 1.65 -8.00 -1.50
N THR A 106 0.94 -7.41 -0.53
CA THR A 106 0.29 -6.10 -0.74
C THR A 106 1.31 -5.02 -1.07
N ARG A 107 2.49 -5.04 -0.41
CA ARG A 107 3.60 -4.12 -0.71
C ARG A 107 4.14 -4.26 -2.13
N LYS A 108 4.24 -5.48 -2.65
CA LYS A 108 4.75 -5.72 -4.02
C LYS A 108 3.73 -5.33 -5.09
N SER A 109 2.44 -5.47 -4.80
CA SER A 109 1.37 -5.13 -5.73
C SER A 109 1.04 -3.64 -5.73
N ALA A 110 1.17 -2.96 -4.59
CA ALA A 110 0.87 -1.54 -4.46
C ALA A 110 1.95 -0.65 -5.10
N ALA A 111 1.51 0.42 -5.77
CA ALA A 111 2.39 1.45 -6.30
C ALA A 111 3.14 2.22 -5.19
N PHE A 112 2.45 2.45 -4.06
CA PHE A 112 2.99 2.99 -2.81
C PHE A 112 2.01 2.71 -1.66
N LEU A 113 2.43 3.01 -0.43
CA LEU A 113 1.60 3.00 0.77
C LEU A 113 1.12 4.42 1.08
N ALA A 114 -0.17 4.61 1.32
CA ALA A 114 -0.79 5.84 1.80
C ALA A 114 -1.22 5.63 3.26
N VAL A 115 -0.51 6.26 4.21
CA VAL A 115 -0.75 6.10 5.64
C VAL A 115 -1.67 7.23 6.12
N PRO A 116 -2.89 6.92 6.59
CA PRO A 116 -3.81 7.93 7.08
C PRO A 116 -3.39 8.47 8.46
N GLU A 117 -3.41 9.81 8.60
CA GLU A 117 -3.18 10.54 9.85
C GLU A 117 -4.37 11.47 10.10
N VAL A 118 -5.20 11.19 11.11
CA VAL A 118 -6.41 11.98 11.38
C VAL A 118 -6.07 13.21 12.22
N LEU A 119 -5.95 14.37 11.57
CA LEU A 119 -5.50 15.63 12.19
C LEU A 119 -6.45 16.19 13.25
N ASN A 120 -7.75 15.93 13.10
CA ASN A 120 -8.78 16.36 14.04
C ASN A 120 -9.31 15.21 14.91
N GLY A 121 -8.53 14.13 15.03
CA GLY A 121 -8.83 12.97 15.86
C GLY A 121 -8.07 12.96 17.19
N ASP A 122 -8.13 11.83 17.88
CA ASP A 122 -7.32 11.59 19.08
C ASP A 122 -5.85 11.26 18.73
N SER A 123 -5.03 11.08 19.77
CA SER A 123 -3.60 10.77 19.56
C SER A 123 -3.37 9.42 18.89
N ASP A 124 -4.27 8.46 19.08
CA ASP A 124 -4.15 7.12 18.50
C ASP A 124 -4.42 7.17 16.99
N ALA A 125 -5.44 7.92 16.56
CA ALA A 125 -5.78 8.16 15.16
C ALA A 125 -4.76 9.04 14.42
N LEU A 126 -3.95 9.82 15.14
CA LEU A 126 -2.90 10.66 14.56
C LEU A 126 -1.55 9.93 14.47
N VAL A 127 -1.10 9.29 15.55
CA VAL A 127 0.24 8.67 15.62
C VAL A 127 0.26 7.25 16.15
N GLY A 128 -0.80 6.77 16.80
CA GLY A 128 -0.86 5.42 17.38
C GLY A 128 -0.73 4.34 16.31
N THR A 129 -1.60 4.38 15.29
CA THR A 129 -1.55 3.41 14.17
C THR A 129 -0.23 3.46 13.40
N LEU A 130 0.37 4.64 13.26
CA LEU A 130 1.70 4.77 12.67
C LEU A 130 2.76 4.10 13.56
N GLY A 131 2.72 4.33 14.87
CA GLY A 131 3.60 3.67 15.84
C GLY A 131 3.53 2.14 15.75
N GLU A 132 2.31 1.59 15.76
CA GLU A 132 2.07 0.16 15.58
C GLU A 132 2.61 -0.37 14.24
N ALA A 133 2.46 0.41 13.16
CA ALA A 133 3.02 0.05 11.86
C ALA A 133 4.55 0.04 11.87
N VAL A 134 5.21 1.01 12.51
CA VAL A 134 6.68 1.03 12.65
C VAL A 134 7.16 -0.16 13.46
N GLU A 135 6.51 -0.46 14.60
CA GLU A 135 6.83 -1.61 15.44
C GLU A 135 6.66 -2.92 14.67
N TYR A 136 5.54 -3.12 13.99
CA TYR A 136 5.30 -4.31 13.18
C TYR A 136 6.33 -4.47 12.04
N LEU A 137 6.68 -3.39 11.34
CA LEU A 137 7.70 -3.43 10.29
C LEU A 137 9.06 -3.84 10.85
N ARG A 138 9.47 -3.22 11.95
CA ARG A 138 10.79 -3.38 12.56
C ARG A 138 10.93 -4.72 13.26
N ASP A 139 9.93 -5.15 14.00
CA ASP A 139 10.08 -6.27 14.94
C ASP A 139 9.58 -7.60 14.35
N GLU A 140 8.65 -7.55 13.37
CA GLU A 140 8.07 -8.75 12.75
C GLU A 140 8.41 -8.85 11.26
N MET A 141 7.86 -7.96 10.42
CA MET A 141 7.81 -8.15 8.97
C MET A 141 9.20 -8.15 8.30
N ILE A 142 10.04 -7.15 8.57
CA ILE A 142 11.37 -7.05 7.94
C ILE A 142 12.30 -8.15 8.44
N PRO A 143 12.38 -8.46 9.74
CA PRO A 143 13.16 -9.59 10.23
C PRO A 143 12.77 -10.92 9.58
N GLU A 144 11.47 -11.19 9.41
CA GLU A 144 10.99 -12.39 8.73
C GLU A 144 11.43 -12.44 7.26
N LEU A 145 11.26 -11.34 6.53
CA LEU A 145 11.71 -11.24 5.13
C LEU A 145 13.22 -11.41 4.98
N LEU A 146 14.01 -10.81 5.88
CA LEU A 146 15.46 -10.97 5.89
C LEU A 146 15.86 -12.42 6.19
N ARG A 147 15.20 -13.08 7.15
CA ARG A 147 15.45 -14.50 7.45
C ARG A 147 15.13 -15.39 6.25
N GLU A 148 14.07 -15.09 5.50
CA GLU A 148 13.69 -15.85 4.31
C GLU A 148 14.70 -15.65 3.16
N LYS A 149 15.08 -14.40 2.87
CA LYS A 149 15.88 -14.06 1.67
C LYS A 149 17.40 -14.14 1.90
N LEU A 150 17.88 -13.99 3.13
CA LEU A 150 19.31 -13.89 3.42
C LEU A 150 19.94 -15.29 3.64
N PRO A 151 21.09 -15.58 2.99
CA PRO A 151 21.85 -16.79 3.24
C PRO A 151 22.22 -16.95 4.71
N TRP A 152 22.18 -18.20 5.22
CA TRP A 152 22.44 -18.52 6.63
C TRP A 152 23.70 -17.88 7.26
N PRO A 153 24.85 -17.70 6.55
CA PRO A 153 26.04 -17.12 7.16
C PRO A 153 25.90 -15.63 7.51
N LEU A 154 24.97 -14.93 6.85
CA LEU A 154 24.81 -13.48 6.96
C LEU A 154 23.75 -13.07 7.99
N ARG A 155 22.90 -14.01 8.42
CA ARG A 155 21.74 -13.74 9.30
C ARG A 155 22.14 -13.13 10.65
N GLY A 156 23.19 -13.63 11.29
CA GLY A 156 23.56 -13.19 12.64
C GLY A 156 24.26 -11.83 12.76
N ARG A 157 24.70 -11.23 11.65
CA ARG A 157 25.46 -9.96 11.67
C ARG A 157 24.78 -8.80 10.96
N LEU A 158 23.89 -9.10 10.01
CA LEU A 158 23.29 -8.07 9.15
C LEU A 158 21.80 -7.84 9.42
N VAL A 159 21.10 -8.73 10.13
CA VAL A 159 19.66 -8.59 10.34
C VAL A 159 19.32 -7.27 11.03
N ASP A 160 19.92 -6.95 12.17
CA ASP A 160 19.53 -5.74 12.92
C ASP A 160 19.85 -4.44 12.16
N PRO A 161 21.08 -4.22 11.63
CA PRO A 161 21.37 -3.00 10.87
C PRO A 161 20.54 -2.87 9.59
N MET A 162 20.25 -3.98 8.91
CA MET A 162 19.38 -3.97 7.73
C MET A 162 17.93 -3.73 8.10
N THR A 163 17.49 -4.17 9.28
CA THR A 163 16.11 -3.96 9.74
C THR A 163 15.83 -2.48 9.94
N ASP A 164 16.68 -1.77 10.69
CA ASP A 164 16.51 -0.32 10.90
C ASP A 164 16.60 0.46 9.58
N PHE A 165 17.55 0.08 8.71
CA PHE A 165 17.70 0.70 7.38
C PHE A 165 16.46 0.48 6.50
N LEU A 166 15.97 -0.75 6.39
CA LEU A 166 14.81 -1.09 5.57
C LEU A 166 13.53 -0.49 6.13
N THR A 167 13.38 -0.41 7.46
CA THR A 167 12.24 0.26 8.11
C THR A 167 12.21 1.72 7.69
N THR A 168 13.34 2.41 7.85
CA THR A 168 13.48 3.83 7.47
C THR A 168 13.23 4.04 5.98
N MET A 169 13.79 3.16 5.13
CA MET A 169 13.60 3.22 3.68
C MET A 169 12.13 3.05 3.30
N LEU A 170 11.42 2.07 3.88
CA LEU A 170 10.01 1.84 3.58
C LEU A 170 9.13 3.02 4.02
N LEU A 171 9.37 3.56 5.22
CA LEU A 171 8.65 4.74 5.70
C LEU A 171 8.92 5.97 4.81
N SER A 172 10.15 6.13 4.30
CA SER A 172 10.48 7.23 3.39
C SER A 172 9.79 7.15 2.02
N GLN A 173 9.28 5.99 1.66
CA GLN A 173 8.53 5.75 0.41
C GLN A 173 7.01 5.85 0.60
N ALA A 174 6.54 5.89 1.85
CA ALA A 174 5.12 6.05 2.15
C ALA A 174 4.68 7.51 1.93
N VAL A 175 3.39 7.67 1.61
CA VAL A 175 2.69 8.95 1.57
C VAL A 175 1.88 9.08 2.85
N PHE A 176 2.09 10.15 3.60
CA PHE A 176 1.27 10.43 4.79
C PHE A 176 0.10 11.31 4.39
N GLU A 177 -1.11 10.84 4.63
CA GLU A 177 -2.35 11.52 4.28
C GLU A 177 -2.91 12.24 5.51
N ALA A 178 -3.00 13.57 5.43
CA ALA A 178 -3.60 14.38 6.48
C ALA A 178 -5.14 14.38 6.37
N TYR A 179 -5.80 13.48 7.10
CA TYR A 179 -7.26 13.38 7.14
C TYR A 179 -7.87 14.47 8.04
N ILE A 180 -8.94 15.10 7.55
CA ILE A 180 -9.84 15.92 8.36
C ILE A 180 -11.24 15.34 8.21
N ILE A 181 -11.73 14.67 9.25
CA ILE A 181 -13.05 14.04 9.23
C ILE A 181 -14.10 15.08 9.58
N GLN A 182 -14.96 15.39 8.60
CA GLN A 182 -15.99 16.43 8.75
C GLN A 182 -17.41 15.89 8.90
N ASN A 183 -17.63 14.60 8.61
CA ASN A 183 -18.93 13.97 8.79
C ASN A 183 -18.99 13.29 10.18
N PRO A 184 -19.68 13.89 11.18
CA PRO A 184 -19.75 13.33 12.53
C PRO A 184 -20.52 12.00 12.60
N ASP A 185 -21.41 11.74 11.63
CA ASP A 185 -22.19 10.51 11.56
C ASP A 185 -21.46 9.37 10.84
N SER A 186 -20.24 9.61 10.37
CA SER A 186 -19.45 8.59 9.67
C SER A 186 -18.89 7.53 10.62
N ALA A 187 -18.64 6.33 10.09
CA ALA A 187 -17.94 5.29 10.84
C ALA A 187 -16.52 5.73 11.23
N ALA A 188 -15.87 6.54 10.40
CA ALA A 188 -14.55 7.10 10.68
C ALA A 188 -14.58 8.05 11.89
N ALA A 189 -15.57 8.94 11.98
CA ALA A 189 -15.72 9.85 13.12
C ALA A 189 -15.93 9.09 14.45
N ARG A 190 -16.70 8.00 14.44
CA ARG A 190 -16.96 7.22 15.66
C ARG A 190 -15.75 6.45 16.21
N ARG A 191 -14.67 6.31 15.43
CA ARG A 191 -13.48 5.53 15.83
C ARG A 191 -12.28 6.38 16.19
N GLY A 192 -12.28 7.65 15.83
CA GLY A 192 -11.09 8.49 15.90
C GLY A 192 -11.40 9.97 16.05
N VAL A 193 -12.49 10.32 16.74
CA VAL A 193 -12.79 11.65 17.29
C VAL A 193 -13.26 11.49 18.72
#